data_AF-A0A950K4R0-F1
#
_entry.id   AF-A0A950K4R0-F1
#
_cell.length_a   1.000
_cell.length_b   1.000
_cell.length_c   1.000
_cell.angle_alpha   90.00
_cell.angle_beta   90.00
_cell.angle_gamma   90.00
#
_symmetry.space_group_name_H-M   'P 1'
#
loop_
_entity.id
_entity.type
_entity.pdbx_description
1 polymer ?
#
loop_
_entity_poly.entity_id
_entity_poly.type
_entity_poly.pdbx_seq_one_letter_code
_entity_poly.pdbx_strand_id
1 'polypeptide(L)'
;MVYASLPSRKATTRGRVAAHRMMAFMDGARLFLGAILIVDAARSFFSPDASLLNTLVRLPGGQALPSIDGLLLGIAFLVRHRVAALVLLAHLVLAGVNVAEFYLLRAQGLAAAPVPFSLITVALLVGGIARTFYDGPTGSWKWVATGAAAAGPALLLIHLFSFGATDYARPAKAIVVFGARVYTNGDPSLALEDRVRHGIALYHAGLAPRLILSGAPDEVPAMRRLALAGKVPEAALVCDAAGVNSYATLANLRERDVVAVSHYYHLARIKLTAHRLGIACATSPCPMTRRLAKEPFFVARECAAFVSYYLFRG
;
A
#
# COMPACT_ATOMS: atom_id res chain seq x y z
N MET A 1 -56.48 7.57 1.11
CA MET A 1 -55.72 8.50 0.25
C MET A 1 -54.95 9.46 1.15
N VAL A 2 -53.72 9.12 1.54
CA VAL A 2 -52.74 10.09 2.05
C VAL A 2 -51.40 9.65 1.47
N TYR A 3 -51.05 10.22 0.32
CA TYR A 3 -49.70 10.19 -0.19
C TYR A 3 -48.81 10.88 0.86
N ALA A 4 -48.09 10.10 1.66
CA ALA A 4 -46.96 10.62 2.41
C ALA A 4 -46.03 11.26 1.37
N SER A 5 -45.87 12.57 1.45
CA SER A 5 -45.13 13.37 0.49
C SER A 5 -43.72 12.80 0.34
N LEU A 6 -43.44 12.29 -0.86
CA LEU A 6 -42.08 11.97 -1.30
C LEU A 6 -41.19 13.18 -0.98
N PRO A 7 -40.03 13.02 -0.32
CA PRO A 7 -39.13 14.13 -0.04
C PRO A 7 -38.83 14.88 -1.35
N SER A 8 -39.10 16.18 -1.37
CA SER A 8 -39.03 16.99 -2.59
C SER A 8 -37.66 16.82 -3.28
N ARG A 9 -37.66 16.62 -4.61
CA ARG A 9 -36.45 16.38 -5.41
C ARG A 9 -35.42 17.52 -5.37
N LYS A 10 -35.78 18.73 -4.92
CA LYS A 10 -34.89 19.89 -4.83
C LYS A 10 -34.47 20.11 -3.38
N ALA A 11 -33.17 20.09 -3.11
CA ALA A 11 -32.62 20.47 -1.81
C ALA A 11 -32.92 21.96 -1.54
N THR A 12 -33.85 22.24 -0.63
CA THR A 12 -34.33 23.60 -0.34
C THR A 12 -33.49 24.36 0.70
N THR A 13 -32.61 23.66 1.44
CA THR A 13 -31.75 24.27 2.47
C THR A 13 -30.28 24.08 2.13
N ARG A 14 -29.41 25.02 2.55
CA ARG A 14 -27.95 24.92 2.38
C ARG A 14 -27.40 23.58 2.92
N GLY A 15 -27.92 23.12 4.06
CA GLY A 15 -27.56 21.83 4.64
C GLY A 15 -27.92 20.64 3.75
N ARG A 16 -29.13 20.59 3.18
CA ARG A 16 -29.53 19.53 2.23
C ARG A 16 -28.70 19.56 0.95
N VAL A 17 -28.35 20.75 0.46
CA VAL A 17 -27.48 20.88 -0.72
C VAL A 17 -26.09 20.31 -0.44
N ALA A 18 -25.49 20.63 0.72
CA ALA A 18 -24.19 20.08 1.11
C ALA A 18 -24.24 18.55 1.25
N ALA A 19 -25.28 18.00 1.89
CA ALA A 19 -25.48 16.56 2.01
C ALA A 19 -25.58 15.86 0.65
N HIS A 20 -26.34 16.42 -0.30
CA HIS A 20 -26.44 15.85 -1.66
C HIS A 20 -25.10 15.87 -2.41
N ARG A 21 -24.28 16.91 -2.21
CA ARG A 21 -22.93 16.99 -2.81
C ARG A 21 -22.00 15.94 -2.21
N MET A 22 -22.01 15.78 -0.88
CA MET A 22 -21.23 14.74 -0.20
C MET A 22 -21.63 13.35 -0.67
N MET A 23 -22.93 13.06 -0.77
CA MET A 23 -23.42 11.78 -1.28
C MET A 23 -22.99 11.52 -2.73
N ALA A 24 -23.07 12.53 -3.60
CA ALA A 24 -22.58 12.41 -4.98
C ALA A 24 -21.06 12.15 -5.04
N PHE A 25 -20.28 12.81 -4.20
CA PHE A 25 -18.85 12.57 -4.08
C PHE A 25 -18.55 11.12 -3.64
N MET A 26 -19.25 10.63 -2.61
CA MET A 26 -19.12 9.25 -2.14
C MET A 26 -19.54 8.23 -3.21
N ASP A 27 -20.60 8.52 -3.98
CA ASP A 27 -20.99 7.69 -5.13
C ASP A 27 -19.87 7.60 -6.18
N GLY A 28 -19.20 8.72 -6.46
CA GLY A 28 -18.03 8.77 -7.34
C GLY A 28 -16.89 7.87 -6.85
N ALA A 29 -16.51 8.01 -5.58
CA ALA A 29 -15.45 7.20 -4.99
C ALA A 29 -15.79 5.70 -4.98
N ARG A 30 -17.06 5.36 -4.71
CA ARG A 30 -17.60 3.99 -4.73
C ARG A 30 -17.54 3.38 -6.14
N LEU A 31 -17.95 4.14 -7.16
CA LEU A 31 -17.89 3.70 -8.56
C LEU A 31 -16.45 3.46 -9.00
N PHE A 32 -15.53 4.36 -8.64
CA PHE A 32 -14.11 4.18 -8.90
C PHE A 32 -13.55 2.92 -8.25
N LEU A 33 -13.84 2.71 -6.96
CA LEU A 33 -13.38 1.52 -6.24
C LEU A 33 -13.94 0.24 -6.84
N GLY A 34 -15.25 0.20 -7.12
CA GLY A 34 -15.90 -0.93 -7.77
C GLY A 34 -15.28 -1.27 -9.12
N ALA A 35 -15.03 -0.26 -9.96
CA ALA A 35 -14.39 -0.44 -11.25
C ALA A 35 -12.96 -0.98 -11.13
N ILE A 36 -12.14 -0.43 -10.23
CA ILE A 36 -10.76 -0.92 -10.03
C ILE A 36 -10.75 -2.37 -9.54
N LEU A 37 -11.64 -2.76 -8.62
CA LEU A 37 -11.69 -4.13 -8.12
C LEU A 37 -12.09 -5.12 -9.22
N ILE A 38 -12.99 -4.74 -10.12
CA ILE A 38 -13.34 -5.56 -11.29
C ILE A 38 -12.15 -5.69 -12.24
N VAL A 39 -11.44 -4.58 -12.52
CA VAL A 39 -10.22 -4.60 -13.35
C VAL A 39 -9.13 -5.47 -12.71
N ASP A 40 -8.93 -5.36 -11.40
CA ASP A 40 -7.98 -6.19 -10.63
C ASP A 40 -8.35 -7.67 -10.70
N ALA A 41 -9.63 -8.01 -10.50
CA ALA A 41 -10.11 -9.38 -10.59
C ALA A 41 -9.94 -9.97 -12.00
N ALA A 42 -10.26 -9.19 -13.03
CA ALA A 42 -10.05 -9.59 -14.42
C ALA A 42 -8.57 -9.81 -14.73
N ARG A 43 -7.67 -8.91 -14.28
CA ARG A 43 -6.23 -9.09 -14.43
C ARG A 43 -5.73 -10.33 -13.68
N SER A 44 -6.21 -10.53 -12.45
CA SER A 44 -5.81 -11.65 -11.59
C SER A 44 -6.23 -13.00 -12.17
N PHE A 45 -7.27 -13.04 -13.01
CA PHE A 45 -7.65 -14.25 -13.74
C PHE A 45 -6.59 -14.67 -14.78
N PHE A 46 -5.99 -13.70 -15.49
CA PHE A 46 -4.94 -13.96 -16.48
C PHE A 46 -3.53 -13.98 -15.88
N SER A 47 -3.36 -13.42 -14.68
CA SER A 47 -2.09 -13.32 -13.97
C SER A 47 -2.34 -13.40 -12.46
N PRO A 48 -2.40 -14.61 -11.88
CA PRO A 48 -2.74 -14.82 -10.46
C PRO A 48 -1.90 -14.00 -9.48
N ASP A 49 -0.64 -13.71 -9.83
CA ASP A 49 0.29 -12.91 -9.01
C ASP A 49 0.07 -11.39 -9.09
N ALA A 50 -0.92 -10.95 -9.87
CA ALA A 50 -1.18 -9.55 -10.15
C ALA A 50 -2.17 -8.88 -9.18
N SER A 51 -2.81 -9.60 -8.25
CA SER A 51 -3.88 -9.01 -7.42
C SER A 51 -3.40 -7.90 -6.47
N LEU A 52 -3.98 -6.72 -6.63
CA LEU A 52 -3.88 -5.59 -5.70
C LEU A 52 -4.44 -5.96 -4.34
N LEU A 53 -5.56 -6.67 -4.25
CA LEU A 53 -6.16 -7.05 -2.97
C LEU A 53 -5.20 -7.90 -2.12
N ASN A 54 -4.46 -8.81 -2.75
CA ASN A 54 -3.43 -9.60 -2.06
C ASN A 54 -2.24 -8.75 -1.60
N THR A 55 -2.00 -7.60 -2.22
CA THR A 55 -0.93 -6.65 -1.86
C THR A 55 -1.38 -5.61 -0.81
N LEU A 56 -2.66 -5.21 -0.83
CA LEU A 56 -3.20 -4.09 -0.04
C LEU A 56 -3.77 -4.50 1.32
N VAL A 57 -4.23 -5.75 1.50
CA VAL A 57 -5.09 -6.15 2.64
C VAL A 57 -4.43 -7.16 3.58
N ARG A 58 -3.30 -7.77 3.23
CA ARG A 58 -2.78 -8.94 3.96
C ARG A 58 -1.69 -8.61 4.96
N LEU A 59 -1.96 -8.93 6.23
CA LEU A 59 -0.92 -9.25 7.20
C LEU A 59 -0.19 -10.54 6.77
N PRO A 60 1.08 -10.75 7.17
CA PRO A 60 1.86 -11.91 6.75
C PRO A 60 1.18 -13.24 7.15
N GLY A 61 0.96 -14.15 6.20
CA GLY A 61 0.50 -15.52 6.46
C GLY A 61 -0.93 -15.88 5.99
N GLY A 62 -1.74 -14.92 5.56
CA GLY A 62 -3.08 -15.20 5.04
C GLY A 62 -3.06 -15.86 3.65
N GLN A 63 -3.90 -16.88 3.42
CA GLN A 63 -4.06 -17.58 2.12
C GLN A 63 -4.66 -16.68 1.03
N ALA A 64 -4.08 -16.66 -0.17
CA ALA A 64 -4.52 -15.84 -1.32
C ALA A 64 -6.05 -15.88 -1.50
N LEU A 65 -6.66 -14.71 -1.70
CA LEU A 65 -8.10 -14.57 -1.86
C LEU A 65 -8.32 -14.86 -3.34
N PRO A 66 -9.23 -15.78 -3.69
CA PRO A 66 -9.50 -16.06 -5.08
C PRO A 66 -9.95 -14.78 -5.79
N SER A 67 -9.58 -14.64 -7.07
CA SER A 67 -9.93 -13.48 -7.90
C SER A 67 -11.44 -13.18 -7.95
N ILE A 68 -12.27 -14.20 -7.70
CA ILE A 68 -13.72 -14.11 -7.62
C ILE A 68 -14.20 -13.18 -6.49
N ASP A 69 -13.48 -13.10 -5.37
CA ASP A 69 -13.87 -12.26 -4.23
C ASP A 69 -13.76 -10.78 -4.58
N GLY A 70 -12.69 -10.40 -5.30
CA GLY A 70 -12.51 -9.05 -5.81
C GLY A 70 -13.58 -8.65 -6.84
N LEU A 71 -14.01 -9.58 -7.70
CA LEU A 71 -15.08 -9.36 -8.67
C LEU A 71 -16.42 -9.13 -7.96
N LEU A 72 -16.78 -9.99 -7.01
CA LEU A 72 -18.02 -9.89 -6.25
C LEU A 72 -18.07 -8.59 -5.44
N LEU A 73 -16.97 -8.25 -4.76
CA LEU A 73 -16.86 -7.00 -4.00
C LEU A 73 -16.96 -5.78 -4.92
N GLY A 74 -16.31 -5.83 -6.10
CA GLY A 74 -16.37 -4.78 -7.10
C GLY A 74 -17.79 -4.54 -7.60
N ILE A 75 -18.51 -5.61 -7.97
CA ILE A 75 -19.93 -5.55 -8.38
C ILE A 75 -20.80 -5.01 -7.24
N ALA A 76 -20.56 -5.45 -6.01
CA ALA A 76 -21.32 -4.99 -4.84
C ALA A 76 -21.17 -3.47 -4.61
N PHE A 77 -20.01 -2.91 -4.91
CA PHE A 77 -19.81 -1.45 -4.90
C PHE A 77 -20.46 -0.73 -6.09
N LEU A 78 -20.82 -1.39 -7.20
CA LEU A 78 -21.51 -0.74 -8.31
C LEU A 78 -23.03 -0.79 -8.14
N VAL A 79 -23.56 -1.92 -7.68
CA VAL A 79 -25.00 -2.20 -7.61
C VAL A 79 -25.63 -1.55 -6.37
N ARG A 80 -26.82 -0.94 -6.54
CA ARG A 80 -27.65 -0.40 -5.44
C ARG A 80 -28.76 -1.39 -5.10
N HIS A 81 -28.39 -2.55 -4.58
CA HIS A 81 -29.33 -3.62 -4.25
C HIS A 81 -29.00 -4.24 -2.89
N ARG A 82 -30.02 -4.69 -2.17
CA ARG A 82 -29.85 -5.25 -0.81
C ARG A 82 -28.98 -6.50 -0.76
N VAL A 83 -28.97 -7.28 -1.85
CA VAL A 83 -28.06 -8.44 -1.97
C VAL A 83 -26.59 -8.01 -2.01
N ALA A 84 -26.27 -6.85 -2.61
CA ALA A 84 -24.91 -6.31 -2.57
C ALA A 84 -24.49 -5.97 -1.13
N ALA A 85 -25.43 -5.56 -0.27
CA ALA A 85 -25.16 -5.28 1.13
C ALA A 85 -24.63 -6.53 1.88
N LEU A 86 -25.08 -7.74 1.53
CA LEU A 86 -24.59 -8.98 2.14
C LEU A 86 -23.12 -9.22 1.81
N VAL A 87 -22.71 -9.00 0.55
CA VAL A 87 -21.32 -9.12 0.12
C VAL A 87 -20.44 -8.09 0.82
N LEU A 88 -20.91 -6.83 0.89
CA LEU A 88 -20.19 -5.75 1.59
C LEU A 88 -20.10 -6.02 3.10
N LEU A 89 -21.14 -6.58 3.72
CA LEU A 89 -21.16 -6.93 5.14
C LEU A 89 -20.17 -8.05 5.45
N ALA A 90 -20.08 -9.08 4.62
CA ALA A 90 -19.09 -10.15 4.79
C ALA A 90 -17.66 -9.59 4.79
N HIS A 91 -17.35 -8.69 3.85
CA HIS A 91 -16.06 -8.01 3.80
C HIS A 91 -15.85 -7.02 4.96
N LEU A 92 -16.92 -6.42 5.48
CA LEU A 92 -16.86 -5.52 6.63
C LEU A 92 -16.44 -6.28 7.89
N VAL A 93 -16.94 -7.49 8.09
CA VAL A 93 -16.52 -8.36 9.20
C VAL A 93 -15.04 -8.70 9.09
N LEU A 94 -14.57 -9.13 7.91
CA LEU A 94 -13.15 -9.43 7.68
C LEU A 94 -12.25 -8.20 7.91
N ALA A 95 -12.65 -7.04 7.40
CA ALA A 95 -11.92 -5.80 7.62
C ALA A 95 -11.90 -5.42 9.11
N GLY A 96 -12.99 -5.63 9.85
CA GLY A 96 -13.07 -5.42 11.29
C GLY A 96 -12.13 -6.32 12.09
N VAL A 97 -12.04 -7.61 11.72
CA VAL A 97 -11.07 -8.55 12.31
C VAL A 97 -9.63 -8.08 12.06
N ASN A 98 -9.31 -7.67 10.83
CA ASN A 98 -7.98 -7.13 10.49
C ASN A 98 -7.64 -5.86 11.28
N VAL A 99 -8.62 -4.98 11.55
CA VAL A 99 -8.43 -3.79 12.40
C VAL A 99 -8.12 -4.21 13.84
N ALA A 100 -8.87 -5.18 14.39
CA ALA A 100 -8.65 -5.67 15.74
C ALA A 100 -7.27 -6.32 15.89
N GLU A 101 -6.89 -7.21 14.97
CA GLU A 101 -5.57 -7.84 14.94
C GLU A 101 -4.45 -6.81 14.87
N PHE A 102 -4.59 -5.80 14.01
CA PHE A 102 -3.61 -4.72 13.90
C PHE A 102 -3.37 -4.01 15.24
N TYR A 103 -4.43 -3.63 15.96
CA TYR A 103 -4.28 -2.92 17.23
C TYR A 103 -3.78 -3.84 18.36
N LEU A 104 -4.09 -5.14 18.32
CA LEU A 104 -3.49 -6.13 19.22
C LEU A 104 -1.97 -6.25 19.00
N LEU A 105 -1.54 -6.39 17.75
CA LEU A 105 -0.10 -6.44 17.40
C LEU A 105 0.60 -5.13 17.76
N ARG A 106 -0.04 -3.98 17.56
CA ARG A 106 0.48 -2.68 17.99
C ARG A 106 0.66 -2.61 19.51
N ALA A 107 -0.30 -3.11 20.29
CA ALA A 107 -0.19 -3.18 21.74
C ALA A 107 0.96 -4.08 22.20
N GLN A 108 1.36 -5.05 21.38
CA GLN A 108 2.51 -5.94 21.59
C GLN A 108 3.84 -5.38 21.05
N GLY A 109 3.87 -4.13 20.58
CA GLY A 109 5.10 -3.45 20.16
C GLY A 109 5.35 -3.38 18.65
N LEU A 110 4.37 -3.72 17.81
CA LEU A 110 4.47 -3.50 16.36
C LEU A 110 4.68 -2.01 16.05
N ALA A 111 5.83 -1.67 15.46
CA ALA A 111 6.11 -0.33 14.98
C ALA A 111 5.31 -0.06 13.69
N ALA A 112 4.22 0.70 13.81
CA ALA A 112 3.27 0.89 12.71
C ALA A 112 2.67 2.30 12.61
N ALA A 113 2.12 2.59 11.43
CA ALA A 113 1.29 3.77 11.19
C ALA A 113 0.16 3.86 12.24
N PRO A 114 -0.31 5.05 12.65
CA PRO A 114 -1.42 5.20 13.61
C PRO A 114 -2.72 4.54 13.12
N VAL A 115 -2.93 4.51 11.81
CA VAL A 115 -4.17 4.08 11.16
C VAL A 115 -3.86 3.00 10.13
N PRO A 116 -4.42 1.78 10.26
CA PRO A 116 -4.27 0.75 9.26
C PRO A 116 -5.16 1.00 8.04
N PHE A 117 -4.76 0.48 6.89
CA PHE A 117 -5.54 0.57 5.65
C PHE A 117 -6.92 -0.11 5.77
N SER A 118 -7.02 -1.14 6.62
CA SER A 118 -8.27 -1.84 6.92
C SER A 118 -9.34 -0.94 7.55
N LEU A 119 -8.95 0.11 8.31
CA LEU A 119 -9.92 1.05 8.89
C LEU A 119 -10.58 1.93 7.81
N ILE A 120 -9.81 2.34 6.81
CA ILE A 120 -10.36 3.05 5.64
C ILE A 120 -11.26 2.13 4.82
N THR A 121 -10.89 0.85 4.71
CA THR A 121 -11.74 -0.17 4.07
C THR A 121 -13.08 -0.34 4.81
N VAL A 122 -13.07 -0.40 6.14
CA VAL A 122 -14.28 -0.39 6.98
C VAL A 122 -15.16 0.82 6.67
N ALA A 123 -14.60 2.03 6.62
CA ALA A 123 -15.37 3.24 6.32
C ALA A 123 -16.02 3.20 4.92
N LEU A 124 -15.30 2.71 3.91
CA LEU A 124 -15.81 2.55 2.55
C LEU A 124 -16.92 1.51 2.47
N LEU A 125 -16.76 0.38 3.19
CA LEU A 125 -17.77 -0.69 3.25
C LEU A 125 -19.04 -0.22 3.95
N VAL A 126 -18.93 0.45 5.10
CA VAL A 126 -20.07 1.05 5.81
C VAL A 126 -20.80 2.05 4.91
N GLY A 127 -20.06 2.93 4.22
CA GLY A 127 -20.62 3.87 3.25
C GLY A 127 -21.33 3.15 2.09
N GLY A 128 -20.73 2.07 1.57
CA GLY A 128 -21.30 1.23 0.53
C GLY A 128 -22.61 0.58 0.97
N ILE A 129 -22.63 -0.03 2.16
CA ILE A 129 -23.82 -0.66 2.75
C ILE A 129 -24.92 0.39 2.93
N ALA A 130 -24.63 1.51 3.60
CA ALA A 130 -25.60 2.59 3.79
C ALA A 130 -26.17 3.07 2.45
N ARG A 131 -25.33 3.13 1.41
CA ARG A 131 -25.74 3.53 0.06
C ARG A 131 -26.70 2.55 -0.61
N THR A 132 -26.67 1.25 -0.27
CA THR A 132 -27.61 0.25 -0.79
C THR A 132 -29.03 0.37 -0.22
N PHE A 133 -29.20 1.03 0.93
CA PHE A 133 -30.49 1.27 1.57
C PHE A 133 -31.05 2.68 1.35
N TYR A 134 -30.25 3.57 0.75
CA TYR A 134 -30.62 4.96 0.52
C TYR A 134 -31.01 5.19 -0.95
N ASP A 135 -32.30 5.36 -1.24
CA ASP A 135 -32.79 5.62 -2.60
C ASP A 135 -32.85 7.12 -2.97
N GLY A 136 -32.31 7.99 -2.11
CA GLY A 136 -32.37 9.43 -2.32
C GLY A 136 -31.55 9.92 -3.53
N PRO A 137 -31.88 11.10 -4.06
CA PRO A 137 -31.26 11.63 -5.26
C PRO A 137 -29.76 11.89 -5.03
N THR A 138 -28.97 11.52 -6.02
CA THR A 138 -27.56 11.90 -6.08
C THR A 138 -27.45 13.32 -6.59
N GLY A 139 -26.58 14.12 -5.97
CA GLY A 139 -26.24 15.46 -6.46
C GLY A 139 -25.67 15.47 -7.88
N SER A 140 -25.32 16.66 -8.37
CA SER A 140 -24.79 16.87 -9.73
C SER A 140 -23.65 15.91 -10.09
N TRP A 141 -23.64 15.42 -11.33
CA TRP A 141 -22.59 14.56 -11.91
C TRP A 141 -21.17 15.10 -11.69
N LYS A 142 -21.00 16.42 -11.59
CA LYS A 142 -19.71 17.06 -11.30
C LYS A 142 -19.09 16.51 -10.00
N TRP A 143 -19.88 16.37 -8.94
CA TRP A 143 -19.42 15.84 -7.67
C TRP A 143 -19.12 14.34 -7.72
N VAL A 144 -19.87 13.58 -8.53
CA VAL A 144 -19.56 12.17 -8.82
C VAL A 144 -18.20 12.06 -9.52
N ALA A 145 -17.95 12.86 -10.55
CA ALA A 145 -16.67 12.89 -11.25
C ALA A 145 -15.52 13.31 -10.32
N THR A 146 -15.73 14.33 -9.47
CA THR A 146 -14.74 14.76 -8.46
C THR A 146 -14.42 13.63 -7.47
N GLY A 147 -15.44 12.93 -6.97
CA GLY A 147 -15.26 11.80 -6.07
C GLY A 147 -14.45 10.66 -6.69
N ALA A 148 -14.78 10.30 -7.92
CA ALA A 148 -14.05 9.27 -8.66
C ALA A 148 -12.58 9.67 -8.92
N ALA A 149 -12.35 10.92 -9.33
CA ALA A 149 -10.99 11.44 -9.59
C ALA A 149 -10.13 11.52 -8.32
N ALA A 150 -10.73 11.86 -7.17
CA ALA A 150 -10.01 11.96 -5.90
C ALA A 150 -9.70 10.60 -5.26
N ALA A 151 -10.53 9.57 -5.51
CA ALA A 151 -10.44 8.28 -4.83
C ALA A 151 -9.12 7.55 -5.10
N GLY A 152 -8.65 7.51 -6.35
CA GLY A 152 -7.40 6.83 -6.71
C GLY A 152 -6.18 7.36 -5.97
N PRO A 153 -5.84 8.65 -6.13
CA PRO A 153 -4.72 9.26 -5.40
C PRO A 153 -4.87 9.14 -3.88
N ALA A 154 -6.08 9.34 -3.33
CA ALA A 154 -6.32 9.22 -1.90
C ALA A 154 -6.05 7.80 -1.38
N LEU A 155 -6.56 6.77 -2.05
CA LEU A 155 -6.35 5.38 -1.68
C LEU A 155 -4.88 4.98 -1.77
N LEU A 156 -4.16 5.44 -2.80
CA LEU A 156 -2.72 5.20 -2.93
C LEU A 156 -1.94 5.87 -1.82
N LEU A 157 -2.23 7.14 -1.50
CA LEU A 157 -1.57 7.85 -0.40
C LEU A 157 -1.81 7.15 0.93
N ILE A 158 -3.06 6.82 1.24
CA ILE A 158 -3.42 6.08 2.44
C ILE A 158 -2.68 4.74 2.47
N HIS A 159 -2.61 4.01 1.35
CA HIS A 159 -1.85 2.77 1.31
C HIS A 159 -0.35 2.97 1.59
N LEU A 160 0.29 3.97 0.99
CA LEU A 160 1.69 4.30 1.23
C LEU A 160 1.95 4.64 2.71
N PHE A 161 1.08 5.42 3.35
CA PHE A 161 1.24 5.81 4.75
C PHE A 161 0.85 4.72 5.74
N SER A 162 -0.15 3.89 5.45
CA SER A 162 -0.56 2.80 6.33
C SER A 162 0.36 1.58 6.19
N PHE A 163 0.51 1.07 4.97
CA PHE A 163 1.36 -0.11 4.71
C PHE A 163 2.84 0.27 4.80
N GLY A 164 3.26 1.31 4.09
CA GLY A 164 4.67 1.67 3.99
C GLY A 164 5.29 2.06 5.33
N ALA A 165 4.52 2.67 6.25
CA ALA A 165 5.03 3.04 7.56
C ALA A 165 4.88 1.94 8.63
N THR A 166 4.48 0.73 8.23
CA THR A 166 4.39 -0.42 9.12
C THR A 166 5.61 -1.32 8.95
N ASP A 167 6.26 -1.64 10.07
CA ASP A 167 7.40 -2.54 10.10
C ASP A 167 6.93 -3.99 10.16
N TYR A 168 7.11 -4.69 9.04
CA TYR A 168 6.79 -6.11 8.90
C TYR A 168 8.05 -6.99 8.97
N ALA A 169 9.17 -6.43 9.44
CA ALA A 169 10.40 -7.16 9.62
C ALA A 169 10.19 -8.42 10.46
N ARG A 170 10.75 -9.53 9.98
CA ARG A 170 10.72 -10.84 10.60
C ARG A 170 11.94 -11.63 10.13
N PRO A 171 12.33 -12.71 10.80
CA PRO A 171 13.45 -13.53 10.36
C PRO A 171 13.32 -13.95 8.90
N ALA A 172 14.42 -13.85 8.14
CA ALA A 172 14.50 -14.18 6.72
C ALA A 172 15.92 -14.64 6.32
N LYS A 173 16.11 -15.04 5.06
CA LYS A 173 17.43 -15.50 4.57
C LYS A 173 18.42 -14.37 4.29
N ALA A 174 17.93 -13.15 4.03
CA ALA A 174 18.75 -11.96 3.86
C ALA A 174 17.97 -10.67 4.16
N ILE A 175 18.69 -9.63 4.56
CA ILE A 175 18.21 -8.24 4.56
C ILE A 175 18.71 -7.58 3.28
N VAL A 176 17.83 -6.96 2.49
CA VAL A 176 18.20 -6.20 1.29
C VAL A 176 17.95 -4.71 1.52
N VAL A 177 19.03 -3.93 1.44
CA VAL A 177 19.00 -2.47 1.56
C VAL A 177 18.97 -1.86 0.17
N PHE A 178 17.91 -1.11 -0.12
CA PHE A 178 17.74 -0.43 -1.41
C PHE A 178 18.53 0.88 -1.45
N GLY A 179 19.35 1.04 -2.49
CA GLY A 179 20.11 2.24 -2.82
C GLY A 179 19.25 3.50 -2.99
N ALA A 180 19.89 4.67 -2.97
CA ALA A 180 19.21 5.96 -2.89
C ALA A 180 19.93 7.06 -3.67
N ARG A 181 20.93 7.70 -3.06
CA ARG A 181 21.77 8.70 -3.74
C ARG A 181 23.10 8.82 -3.01
N VAL A 182 24.17 8.98 -3.79
CA VAL A 182 25.48 9.47 -3.34
C VAL A 182 25.73 10.86 -3.94
N TYR A 183 26.39 11.72 -3.18
CA TYR A 183 26.80 13.05 -3.65
C TYR A 183 28.08 12.97 -4.47
N THR A 184 28.38 14.00 -5.25
CA THR A 184 29.57 14.03 -6.14
C THR A 184 30.90 13.90 -5.38
N ASN A 185 30.90 14.20 -4.08
CA ASN A 185 32.05 14.03 -3.19
C ASN A 185 32.20 12.61 -2.62
N GLY A 186 31.33 11.66 -2.99
CA GLY A 186 31.36 10.27 -2.51
C GLY A 186 30.64 10.04 -1.17
N ASP A 187 30.02 11.08 -0.60
CA ASP A 187 29.26 10.97 0.63
C ASP A 187 27.85 10.40 0.38
N PRO A 188 27.37 9.50 1.25
CA PRO A 188 26.01 9.02 1.17
C PRO A 188 25.03 10.16 1.44
N SER A 189 23.92 10.21 0.70
CA SER A 189 22.79 11.05 1.10
C SER A 189 22.21 10.58 2.43
N LEU A 190 21.52 11.47 3.13
CA LEU A 190 20.79 11.13 4.37
C LEU A 190 19.88 9.92 4.18
N ALA A 191 19.19 9.84 3.04
CA ALA A 191 18.32 8.71 2.73
C ALA A 191 19.09 7.39 2.56
N LEU A 192 20.30 7.43 1.98
CA LEU A 192 21.15 6.24 1.84
C LEU A 192 21.68 5.80 3.20
N GLU A 193 22.13 6.76 4.01
CA GLU A 193 22.65 6.52 5.35
C GLU A 193 21.57 5.90 6.27
N ASP A 194 20.38 6.49 6.32
CA ASP A 194 19.25 6.00 7.14
C ASP A 194 18.91 4.53 6.80
N ARG A 195 18.87 4.20 5.50
CA ARG A 195 18.57 2.83 5.03
C ARG A 195 19.66 1.84 5.44
N VAL A 196 20.92 2.19 5.23
CA VAL A 196 22.04 1.30 5.55
C VAL A 196 22.14 1.10 7.06
N ARG A 197 22.01 2.17 7.86
CA ARG A 197 21.99 2.08 9.33
C ARG A 197 20.86 1.20 9.85
N HIS A 198 19.66 1.31 9.28
CA HIS A 198 18.55 0.42 9.64
C HIS A 198 18.84 -1.03 9.27
N GLY A 199 19.37 -1.29 8.07
CA GLY A 199 19.77 -2.65 7.66
C GLY A 199 20.82 -3.26 8.58
N ILE A 200 21.80 -2.47 9.03
CA ILE A 200 22.81 -2.89 10.02
C ILE A 200 22.15 -3.23 11.36
N ALA A 201 21.19 -2.41 11.82
CA ALA A 201 20.48 -2.66 13.07
C ALA A 201 19.69 -3.98 13.03
N LEU A 202 18.99 -4.26 11.93
CA LEU A 202 18.28 -5.54 11.74
C LEU A 202 19.23 -6.73 11.66
N TYR A 203 20.41 -6.57 11.04
CA TYR A 203 21.44 -7.61 11.01
C TYR A 203 21.92 -7.95 12.42
N HIS A 204 22.25 -6.94 13.24
CA HIS A 204 22.70 -7.15 14.62
C HIS A 204 21.59 -7.69 15.54
N ALA A 205 20.33 -7.40 15.22
CA ALA A 205 19.17 -8.01 15.86
C ALA A 205 18.94 -9.47 15.43
N GLY A 206 19.75 -10.02 14.52
CA GLY A 206 19.71 -11.42 14.11
C GLY A 206 18.59 -11.78 13.13
N LEU A 207 17.97 -10.79 12.47
CA LEU A 207 16.86 -11.07 11.55
C LEU A 207 17.28 -11.83 10.29
N ALA A 208 18.52 -11.68 9.85
CA ALA A 208 19.06 -12.46 8.76
C ALA A 208 20.57 -12.60 8.85
N PRO A 209 21.14 -13.70 8.37
CA PRO A 209 22.59 -13.93 8.39
C PRO A 209 23.36 -13.12 7.34
N ARG A 210 22.68 -12.45 6.41
CA ARG A 210 23.30 -11.72 5.29
C ARG A 210 22.66 -10.36 5.07
N LEU A 211 23.50 -9.39 4.71
CA LEU A 211 23.11 -8.03 4.37
C LEU A 211 23.49 -7.74 2.91
N ILE A 212 22.48 -7.63 2.06
CA ILE A 212 22.59 -7.33 0.64
C ILE A 212 22.47 -5.81 0.46
N LEU A 213 23.47 -5.21 -0.14
CA LEU A 213 23.55 -3.78 -0.46
C LEU A 213 23.36 -3.63 -1.97
N SER A 214 22.15 -3.27 -2.40
CA SER A 214 21.80 -3.19 -3.83
C SER A 214 21.50 -1.75 -4.23
N GLY A 215 22.21 -1.24 -5.23
CA GLY A 215 22.09 0.13 -5.72
C GLY A 215 22.85 0.35 -7.02
N ALA A 216 22.94 1.60 -7.46
CA ALA A 216 23.77 1.96 -8.60
C ALA A 216 25.28 1.81 -8.28
N PRO A 217 26.18 1.70 -9.29
CA PRO A 217 27.61 1.46 -9.07
C PRO A 217 28.32 2.47 -8.16
N ASP A 218 27.87 3.72 -8.14
CA ASP A 218 28.39 4.78 -7.27
C ASP A 218 27.86 4.69 -5.83
N GLU A 219 26.75 4.00 -5.59
CA GLU A 219 26.11 3.89 -4.28
C GLU A 219 26.70 2.78 -3.42
N VAL A 220 26.92 1.61 -4.02
CA VAL A 220 27.33 0.39 -3.33
C VAL A 220 28.63 0.55 -2.53
N PRO A 221 29.68 1.23 -3.03
CA PRO A 221 30.89 1.47 -2.24
C PRO A 221 30.64 2.25 -0.95
N ALA A 222 29.78 3.28 -0.99
CA ALA A 222 29.40 4.05 0.19
C ALA A 222 28.58 3.22 1.18
N MET A 223 27.64 2.41 0.68
CA MET A 223 26.84 1.49 1.49
C MET A 223 27.73 0.47 2.20
N ARG A 224 28.69 -0.14 1.48
CA ARG A 224 29.63 -1.13 2.03
C ARG A 224 30.51 -0.53 3.12
N ARG A 225 31.04 0.68 2.90
CA ARG A 225 31.83 1.41 3.89
C ARG A 225 31.04 1.65 5.19
N LEU A 226 29.77 2.08 5.07
CA LEU A 226 28.88 2.25 6.22
C LEU A 226 28.61 0.91 6.95
N ALA A 227 28.38 -0.17 6.22
CA ALA A 227 28.14 -1.50 6.80
C ALA A 227 29.36 -2.05 7.56
N LEU A 228 30.56 -1.93 6.99
CA LEU A 228 31.81 -2.31 7.64
C LEU A 228 32.07 -1.46 8.90
N ALA A 229 31.86 -0.13 8.82
CA ALA A 229 31.96 0.75 9.98
C ALA A 229 30.91 0.41 11.06
N GLY A 230 29.75 -0.09 10.64
CA GLY A 230 28.71 -0.65 11.50
C GLY A 230 29.02 -2.05 12.05
N LYS A 231 30.24 -2.56 11.89
CA LYS A 231 30.70 -3.87 12.37
C LYS A 231 29.95 -5.08 11.76
N VAL A 232 29.42 -4.95 10.55
CA VAL A 232 28.94 -6.11 9.78
C VAL A 232 30.17 -6.78 9.14
N PRO A 233 30.40 -8.09 9.36
CA PRO A 233 31.57 -8.77 8.81
C PRO A 233 31.46 -8.86 7.28
N GLU A 234 32.59 -8.73 6.61
CA GLU A 234 32.65 -8.72 5.14
C GLU A 234 32.03 -9.98 4.52
N ALA A 235 32.21 -11.14 5.14
CA ALA A 235 31.62 -12.42 4.70
C ALA A 235 30.08 -12.44 4.73
N ALA A 236 29.43 -11.57 5.50
CA ALA A 236 27.97 -11.44 5.54
C ALA A 236 27.44 -10.43 4.51
N LEU A 237 28.31 -9.64 3.88
CA LEU A 237 27.93 -8.61 2.92
C LEU A 237 27.85 -9.19 1.49
N VAL A 238 26.77 -8.85 0.81
CA VAL A 238 26.63 -9.08 -0.63
C VAL A 238 26.40 -7.73 -1.30
N CYS A 239 27.24 -7.39 -2.27
CA CYS A 239 27.17 -6.12 -2.98
C CYS A 239 26.57 -6.33 -4.38
N ASP A 240 25.50 -5.60 -4.70
CA ASP A 240 24.85 -5.60 -6.01
C ASP A 240 24.85 -4.19 -6.62
N ALA A 241 25.79 -3.95 -7.54
CA ALA A 241 25.95 -2.68 -8.25
C ALA A 241 25.03 -2.54 -9.49
N ALA A 242 24.22 -3.56 -9.79
CA ALA A 242 23.26 -3.54 -10.90
C ALA A 242 21.83 -3.19 -10.43
N GLY A 243 21.66 -2.79 -9.17
CA GLY A 243 20.38 -2.44 -8.52
C GLY A 243 19.85 -1.04 -8.86
N VAL A 244 19.86 -0.64 -10.13
CA VAL A 244 19.55 0.74 -10.58
C VAL A 244 18.08 1.16 -10.39
N ASN A 245 17.19 0.21 -10.08
CA ASN A 245 15.81 0.46 -9.70
C ASN A 245 15.29 -0.74 -8.89
N SER A 246 14.13 -0.60 -8.25
CA SER A 246 13.62 -1.67 -7.37
C SER A 246 13.35 -2.99 -8.07
N TYR A 247 12.99 -2.98 -9.35
CA TYR A 247 12.84 -4.21 -10.12
C TYR A 247 14.18 -4.89 -10.31
N ALA A 248 15.21 -4.15 -10.75
CA ALA A 248 16.56 -4.68 -10.92
C ALA A 248 17.12 -5.24 -9.61
N THR A 249 17.03 -4.48 -8.51
CA THR A 249 17.42 -4.97 -7.18
C THR A 249 16.79 -6.31 -6.83
N LEU A 250 15.47 -6.46 -7.01
CA LEU A 250 14.78 -7.68 -6.66
C LEU A 250 15.05 -8.83 -7.65
N ALA A 251 15.19 -8.53 -8.94
CA ALA A 251 15.48 -9.52 -9.98
C ALA A 251 16.90 -10.11 -9.84
N ASN A 252 17.85 -9.32 -9.31
CA ASN A 252 19.22 -9.74 -9.06
C ASN A 252 19.37 -10.64 -7.82
N LEU A 253 18.36 -10.71 -6.95
CA LEU A 253 18.42 -11.50 -5.72
C LEU A 253 18.47 -12.98 -6.04
N ARG A 254 19.37 -13.70 -5.35
CA ARG A 254 19.38 -15.16 -5.32
C ARG A 254 18.40 -15.69 -4.28
N GLU A 255 18.19 -14.93 -3.22
CA GLU A 255 17.33 -15.24 -2.10
C GLU A 255 15.87 -14.98 -2.45
N ARG A 256 15.01 -15.96 -2.15
CA ARG A 256 13.56 -15.85 -2.33
C ARG A 256 12.81 -15.51 -1.05
N ASP A 257 13.54 -15.24 0.04
CA ASP A 257 12.97 -14.86 1.33
C ASP A 257 13.84 -13.77 1.97
N VAL A 258 13.32 -12.54 2.03
CA VAL A 258 14.09 -11.35 2.38
C VAL A 258 13.31 -10.34 3.21
N VAL A 259 14.05 -9.55 4.01
CA VAL A 259 13.57 -8.29 4.57
C VAL A 259 14.06 -7.13 3.71
N ALA A 260 13.14 -6.41 3.08
CA ALA A 260 13.45 -5.23 2.29
C ALA A 260 13.47 -3.96 3.15
N VAL A 261 14.60 -3.26 3.11
CA VAL A 261 14.82 -1.99 3.83
C VAL A 261 14.84 -0.82 2.85
N SER A 262 13.93 0.12 3.06
CA SER A 262 13.82 1.37 2.31
C SER A 262 13.03 2.40 3.10
N HIS A 263 12.88 3.62 2.56
CA HIS A 263 11.95 4.59 3.13
C HIS A 263 10.49 4.15 2.88
N TYR A 264 9.58 4.51 3.80
CA TYR A 264 8.19 4.05 3.83
C TYR A 264 7.47 4.16 2.47
N TYR A 265 7.67 5.28 1.76
CA TYR A 265 6.99 5.57 0.50
C TYR A 265 7.38 4.64 -0.66
N HIS A 266 8.48 3.89 -0.56
CA HIS A 266 8.90 2.91 -1.59
C HIS A 266 8.41 1.48 -1.31
N LEU A 267 8.06 1.16 -0.05
CA LEU A 267 7.90 -0.22 0.39
C LEU A 267 6.70 -0.93 -0.26
N ALA A 268 5.61 -0.21 -0.51
CA ALA A 268 4.45 -0.76 -1.22
C ALA A 268 4.84 -1.28 -2.63
N ARG A 269 5.61 -0.48 -3.39
CA ARG A 269 6.07 -0.87 -4.72
C ARG A 269 7.09 -2.00 -4.67
N ILE A 270 8.00 -1.98 -3.69
CA ILE A 270 8.96 -3.08 -3.47
C ILE A 270 8.21 -4.37 -3.18
N LYS A 271 7.22 -4.36 -2.28
CA LYS A 271 6.41 -5.52 -1.95
C LYS A 271 5.65 -6.06 -3.16
N LEU A 272 5.01 -5.19 -3.94
CA LEU A 272 4.32 -5.56 -5.19
C LEU A 272 5.28 -6.25 -6.17
N THR A 273 6.47 -5.68 -6.36
CA THR A 273 7.46 -6.20 -7.30
C THR A 273 8.02 -7.55 -6.82
N ALA A 274 8.30 -7.67 -5.53
CA ALA A 274 8.79 -8.91 -4.94
C ALA A 274 7.78 -10.05 -5.07
N HIS A 275 6.48 -9.75 -4.84
CA HIS A 275 5.41 -10.72 -5.03
C HIS A 275 5.38 -11.29 -6.44
N ARG A 276 5.49 -10.43 -7.47
CA ARG A 276 5.51 -10.85 -8.88
C ARG A 276 6.74 -11.67 -9.26
N LEU A 277 7.86 -11.43 -8.59
CA LEU A 277 9.10 -12.20 -8.77
C LEU A 277 9.14 -13.48 -7.91
N GLY A 278 8.04 -13.84 -7.24
CA GLY A 278 7.98 -15.01 -6.36
C GLY A 278 8.87 -14.91 -5.12
N ILE A 279 9.14 -13.69 -4.64
CA ILE A 279 10.00 -13.42 -3.49
C ILE A 279 9.11 -13.16 -2.27
N ALA A 280 9.27 -14.00 -1.24
CA ALA A 280 8.73 -13.76 0.09
C ALA A 280 9.44 -12.55 0.70
N CYS A 281 8.79 -11.38 0.61
CA CYS A 281 9.37 -10.12 1.06
C CYS A 281 8.63 -9.60 2.30
N ALA A 282 9.33 -9.53 3.43
CA ALA A 282 8.99 -8.63 4.53
C ALA A 282 9.49 -7.23 4.20
N THR A 283 8.84 -6.17 4.69
CA THR A 283 9.25 -4.78 4.46
C THR A 283 9.47 -4.09 5.78
N SER A 284 10.58 -3.35 5.89
CA SER A 284 10.94 -2.60 7.09
C SER A 284 11.26 -1.15 6.75
N PRO A 285 10.44 -0.18 7.20
CA PRO A 285 10.68 1.23 6.96
C PRO A 285 11.87 1.70 7.79
N CYS A 286 12.90 2.22 7.13
CA CYS A 286 13.97 2.87 7.87
C CYS A 286 13.46 4.18 8.50
N PRO A 287 13.84 4.48 9.75
CA PRO A 287 13.55 5.78 10.36
C PRO A 287 14.16 6.91 9.53
N MET A 288 13.41 8.01 9.37
CA MET A 288 13.94 9.23 8.77
C MET A 288 14.56 10.07 9.87
N THR A 289 15.89 10.06 9.99
CA THR A 289 16.59 10.85 11.03
C THR A 289 16.34 12.35 10.86
N ARG A 290 16.19 12.80 9.61
CA ARG A 290 15.75 14.15 9.25
C ARG A 290 14.71 14.08 8.14
N ARG A 291 13.71 14.95 8.23
CA ARG A 291 12.69 15.05 7.18
C ARG A 291 13.30 15.59 5.89
N LEU A 292 13.17 14.83 4.80
CA LEU A 292 13.71 15.21 3.51
C LEU A 292 12.84 16.31 2.89
N ALA A 293 13.44 17.44 2.48
CA ALA A 293 12.68 18.52 1.83
C ALA A 293 11.93 18.06 0.56
N LYS A 294 12.47 17.05 -0.13
CA LYS A 294 11.87 16.44 -1.34
C LYS A 294 10.89 15.30 -1.04
N GLU A 295 10.55 15.02 0.22
CA GLU A 295 9.61 13.96 0.59
C GLU A 295 8.27 14.06 -0.17
N PRO A 296 7.59 15.23 -0.26
CA PRO A 296 6.32 15.31 -1.00
C PRO A 296 6.46 14.92 -2.48
N PHE A 297 7.58 15.29 -3.10
CA PHE A 297 7.88 14.90 -4.47
C PHE A 297 8.09 13.39 -4.58
N PHE A 298 8.83 12.77 -3.65
CA PHE A 298 9.03 11.32 -3.65
C PHE A 298 7.73 10.54 -3.45
N VAL A 299 6.86 10.99 -2.54
CA VAL A 299 5.53 10.39 -2.33
C VAL A 299 4.68 10.50 -3.60
N ALA A 300 4.59 11.69 -4.21
CA ALA A 300 3.82 11.88 -5.45
C ALA A 300 4.37 11.02 -6.60
N ARG A 301 5.69 10.96 -6.75
CA ARG A 301 6.37 10.10 -7.73
C ARG A 301 6.08 8.63 -7.47
N GLU A 302 6.05 8.19 -6.21
CA GLU A 302 5.76 6.81 -5.87
C GLU A 302 4.30 6.42 -6.13
N CYS A 303 3.32 7.32 -5.97
CA CYS A 303 1.96 7.05 -6.44
C CYS A 303 1.93 6.74 -7.94
N ALA A 304 2.63 7.52 -8.76
CA ALA A 304 2.73 7.28 -10.20
C ALA A 304 3.53 6.00 -10.53
N ALA A 305 4.64 5.78 -9.84
CA ALA A 305 5.49 4.61 -10.03
C ALA A 305 4.79 3.31 -9.62
N PHE A 306 4.00 3.32 -8.54
CA PHE A 306 3.22 2.17 -8.10
C PHE A 306 2.19 1.77 -9.17
N VAL A 307 1.44 2.73 -9.71
CA VAL A 307 0.49 2.48 -10.81
C VAL A 307 1.20 1.97 -12.06
N SER A 308 2.33 2.59 -12.43
CA SER A 308 3.13 2.16 -13.59
C SER A 308 3.63 0.72 -13.43
N TYR A 309 4.18 0.37 -12.26
CA TYR A 309 4.63 -0.98 -11.98
C TYR A 309 3.45 -1.95 -11.99
N TYR A 310 2.35 -1.59 -11.34
CA TYR A 310 1.14 -2.40 -11.33
C TYR A 310 0.64 -2.73 -12.75
N LEU A 311 0.58 -1.75 -13.66
CA LEU A 311 0.07 -1.95 -15.01
C LEU A 311 1.07 -2.61 -15.97
N PHE A 312 2.34 -2.20 -15.92
CA PHE A 312 3.29 -2.47 -17.02
C PHE A 312 4.48 -3.36 -16.64
N ARG A 313 4.77 -3.56 -15.35
CA ARG A 313 5.90 -4.40 -14.91
C ARG A 313 5.41 -5.68 -14.26
N GLY A 314 5.00 -6.62 -15.12
CA GLY A 314 4.74 -8.02 -14.80
C GLY A 314 6.02 -8.83 -14.94
#